data_AF-A0A9E1KVR8-F1
#
_entry.id   AF-A0A9E1KVR8-F1
#
_cell.length_a   1.000
_cell.length_b   1.000
_cell.length_c   1.000
_cell.angle_alpha   90.00
_cell.angle_beta   90.00
_cell.angle_gamma   90.00
#
_symmetry.space_group_name_H-M   'P 1'
#
loop_
_entity.id
_entity.type
_entity.pdbx_description
1 polymer ?
#
loop_
_entity_poly.entity_id
_entity_poly.type
_entity_poly.pdbx_seq_one_letter_code
_entity_poly.pdbx_strand_id
1 'polypeptide(L)'
;MQSYYIKILKSVLILLLVLLTSKSAIAVKVNWAKIKNIKDRAFVEYVNSLGLKNQEAVNFWKKLPLSKANKQINKIFRKEAFAIYLNKYPRSKGKVPDFKVGTGTNVTGPMSKQSLKLPFSNYYPLKEGPVGDPNRVYKIGYTIHGFGHPWLLSNADSAIWEANKHSNVKLTVLDPAFDNQKQIAQIDNWINEKFNGILIWPMQEAPTGPPVDRAFKKGIPSVSVDRLVGSSKVRVRVTGNFPAR
;
A
#
# COMPACT_ATOMS: atom_id res chain seq x y z
N MET A 1 -11.13 0.23 38.55
CA MET A 1 -11.72 -0.28 37.28
C MET A 1 -11.06 0.25 36.00
N GLN A 2 -10.35 1.39 36.02
CA GLN A 2 -9.75 1.99 34.82
C GLN A 2 -8.37 1.42 34.42
N SER A 3 -7.63 0.84 35.37
CA SER A 3 -6.27 0.28 35.14
C SER A 3 -6.25 -1.06 34.39
N TYR A 4 -7.35 -1.84 34.46
CA TYR A 4 -7.42 -3.17 33.86
C TYR A 4 -7.72 -3.15 32.35
N TYR A 5 -8.51 -2.18 31.89
CA TYR A 5 -8.82 -1.99 30.46
C TYR A 5 -7.60 -1.57 29.64
N ILE A 6 -6.65 -0.85 30.24
CA ILE A 6 -5.43 -0.40 29.57
C ILE A 6 -4.44 -1.57 29.37
N LYS A 7 -4.40 -2.54 30.31
CA LYS A 7 -3.57 -3.75 30.16
C LYS A 7 -4.05 -4.66 29.03
N ILE A 8 -5.36 -4.86 28.89
CA ILE A 8 -5.94 -5.71 27.84
C ILE A 8 -5.76 -5.08 26.45
N LEU A 9 -5.92 -3.75 26.31
CA LEU A 9 -5.67 -3.05 25.05
C LEU A 9 -4.20 -3.15 24.60
N LYS A 10 -3.25 -3.07 25.54
CA LYS A 10 -1.82 -3.23 25.23
C LYS A 10 -1.49 -4.67 24.79
N SER A 11 -2.12 -5.69 25.37
CA SER A 11 -1.92 -7.08 24.94
C SER A 11 -2.46 -7.38 23.54
N VAL A 12 -3.57 -6.74 23.13
CA VAL A 12 -4.16 -6.92 21.79
C VAL A 12 -3.32 -6.25 20.70
N LEU A 13 -2.67 -5.13 20.99
CA LEU A 13 -1.79 -4.44 20.03
C LEU A 13 -0.41 -5.11 19.92
N ILE A 14 0.11 -5.67 21.02
CA ILE A 14 1.41 -6.35 21.05
C ILE A 14 1.37 -7.73 20.39
N LEU A 15 0.21 -8.40 20.35
CA LEU A 15 0.07 -9.70 19.67
C LEU A 15 -0.09 -9.62 18.14
N LEU A 16 -0.29 -8.42 17.58
CA LEU A 16 -0.28 -8.24 16.13
C LEU A 16 1.15 -8.34 15.55
N LEU A 17 2.18 -8.28 16.40
CA LEU A 17 3.59 -8.26 15.99
C LEU A 17 4.36 -9.57 16.27
N VAL A 18 3.80 -10.49 17.06
CA VAL A 18 4.46 -11.76 17.40
C VAL A 18 3.50 -12.90 17.06
N LEU A 19 3.75 -13.60 15.95
CA LEU A 19 3.52 -15.04 15.74
C LEU A 19 3.66 -15.38 14.24
N LEU A 20 4.86 -15.12 13.70
CA LEU A 20 5.49 -16.10 12.81
C LEU A 20 5.85 -17.31 13.70
N THR A 21 4.99 -18.33 13.73
CA THR A 21 5.36 -19.76 13.77
C THR A 21 4.18 -20.64 14.20
N SER A 22 3.99 -21.69 13.40
CA SER A 22 3.44 -23.01 13.73
C SER A 22 1.92 -23.26 13.78
N LYS A 23 1.62 -24.42 13.16
CA LYS A 23 0.43 -25.28 13.15
C LYS A 23 -0.82 -24.79 12.44
N SER A 24 -1.09 -25.48 11.33
CA SER A 24 -2.36 -25.61 10.62
C SER A 24 -3.48 -25.96 11.60
N ALA A 25 -4.42 -25.04 11.79
CA ALA A 25 -5.63 -25.29 12.55
C ALA A 25 -6.73 -25.71 11.57
N ILE A 26 -7.46 -26.77 11.93
CA ILE A 26 -8.70 -27.21 11.29
C ILE A 26 -9.63 -25.99 11.15
N ALA A 27 -10.14 -25.74 9.94
CA ALA A 27 -11.04 -24.63 9.66
C ALA A 27 -12.34 -24.80 10.46
N VAL A 28 -12.46 -24.12 11.61
CA VAL A 28 -13.67 -24.12 12.43
C VAL A 28 -14.80 -23.51 11.60
N LYS A 29 -15.85 -24.30 11.31
CA LYS A 29 -16.97 -23.87 10.47
C LYS A 29 -17.81 -22.82 11.21
N VAL A 30 -17.88 -21.61 10.66
CA VAL A 30 -18.60 -20.48 11.27
C VAL A 30 -20.10 -20.77 11.35
N ASN A 31 -20.68 -20.69 12.55
CA ASN A 31 -22.11 -20.82 12.78
C ASN A 31 -22.78 -19.43 12.69
N TRP A 32 -23.25 -19.10 11.48
CA TRP A 32 -23.89 -17.83 11.19
C TRP A 32 -25.23 -17.63 11.91
N ALA A 33 -25.95 -18.70 12.24
CA ALA A 33 -27.20 -18.62 13.00
C ALA A 33 -26.94 -18.17 14.44
N LYS A 34 -25.87 -18.68 15.07
CA LYS A 34 -25.44 -18.27 16.41
C LYS A 34 -25.14 -16.76 16.46
N ILE A 35 -24.37 -16.25 15.51
CA ILE A 35 -23.93 -14.84 15.47
C ILE A 35 -25.09 -13.84 15.49
N LYS A 36 -26.26 -14.18 14.92
CA LYS A 36 -27.43 -13.28 14.90
C LYS A 36 -27.93 -12.93 16.31
N ASN A 37 -27.70 -13.80 17.29
CA ASN A 37 -28.29 -13.70 18.63
C ASN A 37 -27.26 -13.45 19.74
N ILE A 38 -25.94 -13.45 19.44
CA ILE A 38 -24.91 -13.22 20.45
C ILE A 38 -24.66 -11.73 20.69
N LYS A 39 -24.35 -11.37 21.94
CA LYS A 39 -24.12 -9.99 22.38
C LYS A 39 -22.67 -9.76 22.79
N ASP A 40 -22.19 -8.55 22.57
CA ASP A 40 -20.94 -7.95 23.06
C ASP A 40 -19.80 -8.95 23.39
N ARG A 41 -19.69 -9.37 24.66
CA ARG A 41 -18.61 -10.24 25.14
C ARG A 41 -18.65 -11.64 24.52
N ALA A 42 -19.84 -12.24 24.44
CA ALA A 42 -20.04 -13.54 23.82
C ALA A 42 -19.75 -13.51 22.32
N PHE A 43 -19.91 -12.36 21.66
CA PHE A 43 -19.46 -12.16 20.28
C PHE A 43 -17.95 -12.23 20.17
N VAL A 44 -17.24 -11.48 21.02
CA VAL A 44 -15.77 -11.46 21.01
C VAL A 44 -15.19 -12.83 21.36
N GLU A 45 -15.71 -13.48 22.41
CA GLU A 45 -15.28 -14.83 22.81
C GLU A 45 -15.55 -15.86 21.72
N TYR A 46 -16.71 -15.77 21.05
CA TYR A 46 -17.02 -16.64 19.93
C TYR A 46 -16.06 -16.42 18.76
N VAL A 47 -15.83 -15.18 18.33
CA VAL A 47 -14.89 -14.87 17.25
C VAL A 47 -13.47 -15.34 17.59
N ASN A 48 -13.04 -15.17 18.83
CA ASN A 48 -11.73 -15.65 19.30
C ASN A 48 -11.65 -17.19 19.24
N SER A 49 -12.73 -17.89 19.64
CA SER A 49 -12.79 -19.36 19.59
C SER A 49 -12.69 -19.95 18.18
N LEU A 50 -13.05 -19.16 17.16
CA LEU A 50 -12.93 -19.58 15.77
C LEU A 50 -11.47 -19.65 15.29
N GLY A 51 -10.54 -19.03 16.03
CA GLY A 51 -9.11 -19.06 15.71
C GLY A 51 -8.77 -18.56 14.30
N LEU A 52 -9.61 -17.70 13.72
CA LEU A 52 -9.50 -17.28 12.32
C LEU A 52 -8.18 -16.54 12.07
N LYS A 53 -7.44 -16.96 11.05
CA LYS A 53 -6.17 -16.31 10.66
C LYS A 53 -6.27 -15.74 9.25
N ASN A 54 -5.49 -14.70 8.97
CA ASN A 54 -5.26 -14.17 7.62
C ASN A 54 -6.56 -13.94 6.81
N GLN A 55 -6.68 -14.57 5.65
CA GLN A 55 -7.82 -14.43 4.74
C GLN A 55 -9.13 -14.94 5.34
N GLU A 56 -9.10 -15.89 6.27
CA GLU A 56 -10.30 -16.42 6.92
C GLU A 56 -10.95 -15.37 7.81
N ALA A 57 -10.13 -14.63 8.57
CA ALA A 57 -10.59 -13.50 9.37
C ALA A 57 -11.21 -12.43 8.47
N VAL A 58 -10.53 -12.07 7.37
CA VAL A 58 -11.06 -11.10 6.40
C VAL A 58 -12.39 -11.56 5.81
N ASN A 59 -12.50 -12.83 5.41
CA ASN A 59 -13.70 -13.41 4.82
C ASN A 59 -14.87 -13.46 5.82
N PHE A 60 -14.57 -13.73 7.10
CA PHE A 60 -15.56 -13.65 8.17
C PHE A 60 -16.12 -12.23 8.29
N TRP A 61 -15.26 -11.22 8.40
CA TRP A 61 -15.69 -9.83 8.54
C TRP A 61 -16.46 -9.33 7.31
N LYS A 62 -16.10 -9.78 6.09
CA LYS A 62 -16.86 -9.51 4.85
C LYS A 62 -18.29 -10.06 4.88
N LYS A 63 -18.48 -11.23 5.48
CA LYS A 63 -19.77 -11.95 5.52
C LYS A 63 -20.57 -11.68 6.79
N LEU A 64 -20.05 -10.87 7.70
CA LEU A 64 -20.70 -10.57 8.98
C LEU A 64 -22.08 -9.94 8.71
N PRO A 65 -23.19 -10.54 9.18
CA PRO A 65 -24.53 -10.08 8.86
C PRO A 65 -24.86 -8.82 9.65
N LEU A 66 -24.48 -7.64 9.14
CA LEU A 66 -24.72 -6.35 9.80
C LEU A 66 -26.16 -5.87 9.51
N SER A 67 -26.98 -5.73 10.55
CA SER A 67 -28.38 -5.28 10.43
C SER A 67 -28.84 -4.44 11.62
N LYS A 68 -30.07 -3.91 11.55
CA LYS A 68 -30.72 -3.23 12.67
C LYS A 68 -31.05 -4.17 13.84
N ALA A 69 -31.08 -5.49 13.62
CA ALA A 69 -31.36 -6.48 14.67
C ALA A 69 -30.14 -6.78 15.56
N ASN A 70 -28.91 -6.51 15.09
CA ASN A 70 -27.67 -6.71 15.84
C ASN A 70 -26.84 -5.43 15.98
N LYS A 71 -27.50 -4.35 16.44
CA LYS A 71 -26.90 -3.01 16.60
C LYS A 71 -25.58 -3.00 17.38
N GLN A 72 -25.43 -3.87 18.37
CA GLN A 72 -24.21 -3.99 19.17
C GLN A 72 -23.00 -4.49 18.36
N ILE A 73 -23.19 -5.53 17.53
CA ILE A 73 -22.16 -6.05 16.63
C ILE A 73 -21.79 -4.98 15.58
N ASN A 74 -22.78 -4.29 15.02
CA ASN A 74 -22.55 -3.17 14.09
C ASN A 74 -21.78 -2.01 14.76
N LYS A 75 -22.05 -1.74 16.04
CA LYS A 75 -21.31 -0.73 16.81
C LYS A 75 -19.84 -1.12 16.96
N ILE A 76 -19.53 -2.35 17.34
CA ILE A 76 -18.13 -2.85 17.41
C ILE A 76 -17.47 -2.79 16.03
N PHE A 77 -18.15 -3.30 15.00
CA PHE A 77 -17.64 -3.31 13.63
C PHE A 77 -17.28 -1.91 13.08
N ARG A 78 -18.06 -0.89 13.45
CA ARG A 78 -17.77 0.50 13.07
C ARG A 78 -16.72 1.14 13.97
N LYS A 79 -16.80 0.93 15.29
CA LYS A 79 -15.90 1.51 16.30
C LYS A 79 -14.45 1.06 16.08
N GLU A 80 -14.25 -0.21 15.81
CA GLU A 80 -12.91 -0.80 15.58
C GLU A 80 -12.42 -0.59 14.14
N ALA A 81 -13.01 0.36 13.41
CA ALA A 81 -12.66 0.73 12.05
C ALA A 81 -12.72 -0.40 11.00
N PHE A 82 -13.25 -1.58 11.30
CA PHE A 82 -13.39 -2.68 10.33
C PHE A 82 -14.17 -2.27 9.08
N ALA A 83 -15.20 -1.44 9.25
CA ALA A 83 -15.94 -0.85 8.13
C ALA A 83 -15.03 -0.05 7.17
N ILE A 84 -14.06 0.71 7.71
CA ILE A 84 -13.10 1.50 6.93
C ILE A 84 -12.13 0.57 6.21
N TYR A 85 -11.56 -0.42 6.92
CA TYR A 85 -10.66 -1.41 6.34
C TYR A 85 -11.32 -2.21 5.22
N LEU A 86 -12.57 -2.66 5.40
CA LEU A 86 -13.29 -3.44 4.39
C LEU A 86 -13.79 -2.61 3.21
N ASN A 87 -14.05 -1.32 3.41
CA ASN A 87 -14.34 -0.43 2.29
C ASN A 87 -13.11 -0.20 1.41
N LYS A 88 -11.92 -0.11 2.03
CA LYS A 88 -10.64 0.08 1.34
C LYS A 88 -9.99 -1.22 0.87
N TYR A 89 -10.47 -2.37 1.34
CA TYR A 89 -9.93 -3.67 0.92
C TYR A 89 -10.08 -3.81 -0.60
N PRO A 90 -9.01 -4.17 -1.33
CA PRO A 90 -9.06 -4.27 -2.78
C PRO A 90 -10.12 -5.28 -3.18
N ARG A 91 -11.09 -4.82 -3.98
CA ARG A 91 -12.10 -5.66 -4.61
C ARG A 91 -11.78 -5.67 -6.08
N SER A 92 -11.77 -6.86 -6.67
CA SER A 92 -11.66 -6.94 -8.12
C SER A 92 -12.88 -6.25 -8.72
N LYS A 93 -12.64 -5.47 -9.76
CA LYS A 93 -13.70 -5.04 -10.68
C LYS A 93 -13.27 -5.49 -12.06
N GLY A 94 -14.19 -6.01 -12.86
CA GLY A 94 -13.88 -6.52 -14.20
C GLY A 94 -13.09 -7.84 -14.17
N LYS A 95 -12.13 -8.00 -15.09
CA LYS A 95 -11.41 -9.27 -15.35
C LYS A 95 -10.18 -9.53 -14.46
N VAL A 96 -10.04 -8.81 -13.33
CA VAL A 96 -8.89 -9.00 -12.43
C VAL A 96 -9.21 -10.08 -11.40
N PRO A 97 -8.31 -11.03 -11.10
CA PRO A 97 -8.54 -12.01 -10.05
C PRO A 97 -8.83 -11.35 -8.70
N ASP A 98 -9.59 -12.03 -7.84
CA ASP A 98 -9.73 -11.57 -6.46
C ASP A 98 -8.39 -11.58 -5.74
N PHE A 99 -8.09 -10.48 -5.04
CA PHE A 99 -6.89 -10.41 -4.21
C PHE A 99 -7.00 -11.45 -3.09
N LYS A 100 -5.98 -12.30 -2.95
CA LYS A 100 -5.83 -13.25 -1.85
C LYS A 100 -4.54 -12.92 -1.11
N VAL A 101 -4.62 -12.83 0.22
CA VAL A 101 -3.42 -12.62 1.05
C VAL A 101 -2.35 -13.69 0.73
N GLY A 102 -1.10 -13.26 0.56
CA GLY A 102 0.02 -14.12 0.18
C GLY A 102 0.23 -14.30 -1.32
N THR A 103 -0.71 -13.86 -2.16
CA THR A 103 -0.52 -13.81 -3.63
C THR A 103 0.37 -12.65 -4.06
N GLY A 104 0.74 -12.62 -5.35
CA GLY A 104 1.71 -11.68 -5.91
C GLY A 104 3.09 -12.30 -6.08
N THR A 105 4.04 -11.51 -6.55
CA THR A 105 5.36 -11.99 -6.98
C THR A 105 6.38 -11.84 -5.86
N ASN A 106 7.19 -12.88 -5.63
CA ASN A 106 8.40 -12.77 -4.81
C ASN A 106 9.53 -12.31 -5.74
N VAL A 107 10.25 -11.25 -5.37
CA VAL A 107 11.34 -10.70 -6.18
C VAL A 107 12.54 -10.39 -5.31
N THR A 108 13.72 -10.53 -5.86
CA THR A 108 14.95 -10.02 -5.25
C THR A 108 15.19 -8.61 -5.77
N GLY A 109 15.32 -7.64 -4.85
CA GLY A 109 15.46 -6.24 -5.16
C GLY A 109 16.64 -5.98 -6.10
N PRO A 110 16.43 -5.39 -7.28
CA PRO A 110 17.52 -5.17 -8.24
C PRO A 110 18.67 -4.34 -7.68
N MET A 111 18.36 -3.33 -6.86
CA MET A 111 19.29 -2.40 -6.24
C MET A 111 19.73 -2.86 -4.85
N SER A 112 18.79 -3.18 -3.94
CA SER A 112 19.13 -3.49 -2.54
C SER A 112 19.43 -4.97 -2.26
N LYS A 113 19.10 -5.87 -3.20
CA LYS A 113 19.11 -7.34 -3.05
C LYS A 113 18.20 -7.88 -1.94
N GLN A 114 17.31 -7.05 -1.38
CA GLN A 114 16.33 -7.48 -0.39
C GLN A 114 15.29 -8.43 -1.00
N SER A 115 14.75 -9.34 -0.19
CA SER A 115 13.61 -10.16 -0.58
C SER A 115 12.31 -9.35 -0.45
N LEU A 116 11.60 -9.17 -1.56
CA LEU A 116 10.36 -8.41 -1.64
C LEU A 116 9.19 -9.31 -1.99
N LYS A 117 8.05 -9.03 -1.37
CA LYS A 117 6.74 -9.51 -1.82
C LYS A 117 5.99 -8.36 -2.47
N LEU A 118 5.68 -8.49 -3.76
CA LEU A 118 4.85 -7.55 -4.51
C LEU A 118 3.41 -8.07 -4.58
N PRO A 119 2.52 -7.71 -3.62
CA PRO A 119 1.20 -8.33 -3.48
C PRO A 119 0.24 -8.01 -4.63
N PHE A 120 0.47 -6.91 -5.36
CA PHE A 120 -0.41 -6.42 -6.41
C PHE A 120 0.20 -6.50 -7.82
N SER A 121 1.32 -7.21 -7.99
CA SER A 121 1.97 -7.38 -9.29
C SER A 121 1.07 -8.00 -10.37
N ASN A 122 0.04 -8.75 -9.96
CA ASN A 122 -0.92 -9.39 -10.85
C ASN A 122 -2.27 -8.65 -10.90
N TYR A 123 -2.35 -7.45 -10.32
CA TYR A 123 -3.57 -6.64 -10.23
C TYR A 123 -3.49 -5.50 -11.24
N TYR A 124 -4.12 -5.69 -12.41
CA TYR A 124 -3.92 -4.83 -13.59
C TYR A 124 -2.46 -4.74 -14.06
N PRO A 125 -1.80 -5.89 -14.33
CA PRO A 125 -0.42 -5.87 -14.80
C PRO A 125 -0.35 -5.23 -16.20
N LEU A 126 0.71 -4.47 -16.45
CA LEU A 126 1.13 -4.19 -17.81
C LEU A 126 1.75 -5.48 -18.40
N LYS A 127 1.45 -5.73 -19.68
CA LYS A 127 2.12 -6.80 -20.42
C LYS A 127 3.61 -6.46 -20.51
N GLU A 128 4.47 -7.46 -20.30
CA GLU A 128 5.90 -7.33 -20.55
C GLU A 128 6.17 -6.96 -22.02
N GLY A 129 7.23 -6.20 -22.25
CA GLY A 129 7.56 -5.61 -23.55
C GLY A 129 7.35 -4.10 -23.60
N PRO A 130 7.42 -3.48 -24.79
CA PRO A 130 7.35 -2.03 -24.92
C PRO A 130 5.98 -1.48 -24.49
N VAL A 131 6.00 -0.31 -23.85
CA VAL A 131 4.80 0.42 -23.41
C VAL A 131 4.54 1.59 -24.35
N GLY A 132 3.29 1.77 -24.78
CA GLY A 132 2.93 2.86 -25.68
C GLY A 132 3.50 2.67 -27.08
N ASP A 133 4.27 3.65 -27.56
CA ASP A 133 4.96 3.57 -28.86
C ASP A 133 6.22 2.68 -28.75
N PRO A 134 6.29 1.53 -29.45
CA PRO A 134 7.43 0.62 -29.38
C PRO A 134 8.76 1.22 -29.87
N ASN A 135 8.72 2.24 -30.71
CA ASN A 135 9.92 2.87 -31.27
C ASN A 135 10.46 4.02 -30.40
N ARG A 136 9.75 4.37 -29.33
CA ARG A 136 10.12 5.48 -28.45
C ARG A 136 10.67 4.97 -27.13
N VAL A 137 11.83 5.50 -26.74
CA VAL A 137 12.38 5.30 -25.40
C VAL A 137 11.85 6.38 -24.45
N TYR A 138 11.25 5.96 -23.34
CA TYR A 138 10.73 6.82 -22.29
C TYR A 138 11.73 6.93 -21.14
N LYS A 139 12.32 8.12 -20.95
CA LYS A 139 13.18 8.44 -19.80
C LYS A 139 12.30 8.88 -18.62
N ILE A 140 12.35 8.15 -17.52
CA ILE A 140 11.56 8.43 -16.31
C ILE A 140 12.52 8.62 -15.14
N GLY A 141 12.37 9.72 -14.41
CA GLY A 141 13.15 10.00 -13.20
C GLY A 141 12.35 9.60 -11.97
N TYR A 142 13.00 9.03 -10.95
CA TYR A 142 12.39 8.79 -9.64
C TYR A 142 13.29 9.29 -8.52
N THR A 143 12.82 10.31 -7.80
CA THR A 143 13.49 10.83 -6.59
C THR A 143 12.70 10.42 -5.35
N ILE A 144 13.42 9.90 -4.35
CA ILE A 144 12.87 9.32 -3.11
C ILE A 144 13.68 9.89 -1.95
N HIS A 145 13.06 10.38 -0.86
CA HIS A 145 13.70 10.95 0.36
C HIS A 145 15.17 10.60 0.55
N GLY A 146 15.48 9.30 0.63
CA GLY A 146 16.82 8.80 0.44
C GLY A 146 16.89 7.28 0.59
N PHE A 147 18.07 6.70 0.48
CA PHE A 147 18.23 5.25 0.55
C PHE A 147 18.54 4.70 1.96
N GLY A 148 18.54 5.57 2.98
CA GLY A 148 18.85 5.19 4.36
C GLY A 148 17.78 4.36 5.09
N HIS A 149 16.61 4.12 4.49
CA HIS A 149 15.53 3.36 5.12
C HIS A 149 15.07 2.17 4.24
N PRO A 150 14.93 0.93 4.78
CA PRO A 150 14.58 -0.25 4.00
C PRO A 150 13.29 -0.12 3.18
N TRP A 151 12.28 0.56 3.72
CA TRP A 151 11.03 0.87 3.01
C TRP A 151 11.25 1.66 1.72
N LEU A 152 12.16 2.64 1.74
CA LEU A 152 12.46 3.50 0.59
C LEU A 152 13.22 2.71 -0.48
N LEU A 153 14.20 1.89 -0.05
CA LEU A 153 14.91 0.94 -0.90
C LEU A 153 13.97 -0.07 -1.55
N SER A 154 13.08 -0.68 -0.76
CA SER A 154 12.11 -1.66 -1.24
C SER A 154 11.17 -1.07 -2.28
N ASN A 155 10.79 0.20 -2.12
CA ASN A 155 9.97 0.90 -3.10
C ASN A 155 10.75 1.19 -4.40
N ALA A 156 11.98 1.69 -4.30
CA ALA A 156 12.86 1.86 -5.45
C ALA A 156 13.03 0.54 -6.22
N ASP A 157 13.29 -0.56 -5.51
CA ASP A 157 13.41 -1.89 -6.09
C ASP A 157 12.15 -2.34 -6.81
N SER A 158 10.97 -2.07 -6.23
CA SER A 158 9.70 -2.40 -6.90
C SER A 158 9.48 -1.62 -8.19
N ALA A 159 9.90 -0.35 -8.23
CA ALA A 159 9.81 0.49 -9.43
C ALA A 159 10.81 0.04 -10.50
N ILE A 160 12.04 -0.29 -10.11
CA ILE A 160 13.08 -0.81 -11.01
C ILE A 160 12.66 -2.19 -11.56
N TRP A 161 12.12 -3.06 -10.72
CA TRP A 161 11.63 -4.37 -11.13
C TRP A 161 10.56 -4.25 -12.21
N GLU A 162 9.59 -3.35 -12.05
CA GLU A 162 8.57 -3.14 -13.09
C GLU A 162 9.16 -2.50 -14.36
N ALA A 163 10.01 -1.48 -14.22
CA ALA A 163 10.65 -0.83 -15.37
C ALA A 163 11.47 -1.81 -16.22
N ASN A 164 12.16 -2.77 -15.60
CA ASN A 164 12.98 -3.77 -16.28
C ASN A 164 12.17 -4.73 -17.17
N LYS A 165 10.85 -4.83 -16.98
CA LYS A 165 9.96 -5.61 -17.84
C LYS A 165 9.63 -4.89 -19.16
N HIS A 166 10.07 -3.64 -19.31
CA HIS A 166 9.71 -2.79 -20.45
C HIS A 166 10.96 -2.28 -21.16
N SER A 167 11.27 -2.87 -22.31
CA SER A 167 12.49 -2.58 -23.08
C SER A 167 12.64 -1.12 -23.49
N ASN A 168 11.53 -0.38 -23.59
CA ASN A 168 11.50 1.01 -24.00
C ASN A 168 11.34 1.99 -22.82
N VAL A 169 11.46 1.53 -21.58
CA VAL A 169 11.43 2.38 -20.37
C VAL A 169 12.82 2.43 -19.75
N LYS A 170 13.36 3.64 -19.56
CA LYS A 170 14.61 3.89 -18.83
C LYS A 170 14.29 4.63 -17.55
N LEU A 171 14.29 3.90 -16.43
CA LEU A 171 14.08 4.47 -15.11
C LEU A 171 15.42 4.86 -14.46
N THR A 172 15.53 6.12 -14.04
CA THR A 172 16.67 6.62 -13.26
C THR A 172 16.19 6.94 -11.85
N VAL A 173 16.63 6.15 -10.87
CA VAL A 173 16.32 6.38 -9.45
C VAL A 173 17.48 7.11 -8.79
N LEU A 174 17.23 8.23 -8.12
CA LEU A 174 18.26 9.02 -7.45
C LEU A 174 17.96 9.20 -5.96
N ASP A 175 19.05 9.20 -5.18
CA ASP A 175 19.07 9.45 -3.74
C ASP A 175 19.39 10.94 -3.48
N PRO A 176 18.44 11.74 -2.97
CA PRO A 176 18.70 13.09 -2.50
C PRO A 176 19.24 13.12 -1.07
N ALA A 177 19.46 11.98 -0.40
CA ALA A 177 20.04 11.86 0.93
C ALA A 177 19.34 12.73 1.99
N PHE A 178 18.00 12.72 1.96
CA PHE A 178 17.10 13.49 2.81
C PHE A 178 17.24 15.02 2.68
N ASP A 179 17.84 15.49 1.59
CA ASP A 179 18.06 16.90 1.27
C ASP A 179 17.05 17.38 0.21
N ASN A 180 16.20 18.33 0.61
CA ASN A 180 15.19 18.90 -0.27
C ASN A 180 15.80 19.66 -1.46
N GLN A 181 16.94 20.34 -1.28
CA GLN A 181 17.61 21.08 -2.36
C GLN A 181 18.18 20.12 -3.40
N LYS A 182 18.78 19.00 -2.96
CA LYS A 182 19.21 17.94 -3.88
C LYS A 182 18.02 17.35 -4.65
N GLN A 183 16.90 17.10 -3.97
CA GLN A 183 15.68 16.59 -4.63
C GLN A 183 15.13 17.58 -5.68
N ILE A 184 15.14 18.89 -5.37
CA ILE A 184 14.76 19.95 -6.32
C ILE A 184 15.70 19.95 -7.53
N ALA A 185 17.01 19.92 -7.30
CA ALA A 185 18.02 19.93 -8.36
C ALA A 185 17.91 18.70 -9.27
N GLN A 186 17.65 17.52 -8.71
CA GLN A 186 17.40 16.30 -9.50
C GLN A 186 16.21 16.48 -10.46
N ILE A 187 15.10 17.04 -9.98
CA ILE A 187 13.92 17.30 -10.82
C ILE A 187 14.24 18.32 -11.91
N ASP A 188 14.93 19.42 -11.57
CA ASP A 188 15.31 20.45 -12.54
C ASP A 188 16.25 19.93 -13.62
N ASN A 189 17.19 19.05 -13.25
CA ASN A 189 18.07 18.39 -14.22
C ASN A 189 17.27 17.53 -15.19
N TRP A 190 16.30 16.73 -14.71
CA TRP A 190 15.44 15.94 -15.57
C TRP A 190 14.55 16.79 -16.49
N ILE A 191 14.12 17.97 -16.03
CA ILE A 191 13.41 18.93 -16.88
C ILE A 191 14.32 19.39 -18.04
N ASN A 192 15.56 19.76 -17.73
CA ASN A 192 16.55 20.21 -18.72
C ASN A 192 16.93 19.09 -19.70
N GLU A 193 17.09 17.86 -19.21
CA GLU A 193 17.39 16.65 -19.99
C GLU A 193 16.16 16.10 -20.75
N LYS A 194 15.03 16.81 -20.68
CA LYS A 194 13.77 16.49 -21.37
C LYS A 194 13.28 15.07 -21.06
N PHE A 195 13.27 14.71 -19.78
CA PHE A 195 12.67 13.46 -19.33
C PHE A 195 11.18 13.41 -19.69
N ASN A 196 10.65 12.20 -19.88
CA ASN A 196 9.27 11.98 -20.29
C ASN A 196 8.29 11.88 -19.12
N GLY A 197 8.79 11.70 -17.90
CA GLY A 197 7.98 11.67 -16.68
C GLY A 197 8.82 11.65 -15.42
N ILE A 198 8.21 12.01 -14.30
CA ILE A 198 8.89 12.10 -13.00
C ILE A 198 8.01 11.46 -11.92
N LEU A 199 8.60 10.54 -11.16
CA LEU A 199 8.05 10.01 -9.92
C LEU A 199 8.70 10.75 -8.74
N ILE A 200 7.91 11.08 -7.73
CA ILE A 200 8.37 11.89 -6.59
C ILE A 200 7.79 11.30 -5.32
N TRP A 201 8.67 10.84 -4.44
CA TRP A 201 8.32 10.61 -3.05
C TRP A 201 9.04 11.64 -2.17
N PRO A 202 8.36 12.74 -1.83
CA PRO A 202 9.02 13.89 -1.23
C PRO A 202 9.29 13.67 0.25
N MET A 203 10.44 14.15 0.73
CA MET A 203 10.71 14.24 2.16
C MET A 203 9.75 15.21 2.85
N GLN A 204 9.61 16.39 2.26
CA GLN A 204 8.64 17.40 2.66
C GLN A 204 7.78 17.79 1.46
N GLU A 205 6.48 17.97 1.69
CA GLU A 205 5.54 18.23 0.60
C GLU A 205 5.81 19.59 -0.06
N ALA A 206 5.93 20.66 0.73
CA ALA A 206 6.00 22.03 0.23
C ALA A 206 7.21 22.31 -0.70
N PRO A 207 8.46 21.88 -0.37
CA PRO A 207 9.63 22.17 -1.22
C PRO A 207 9.57 21.57 -2.63
N THR A 208 8.80 20.50 -2.83
CA THR A 208 8.68 19.82 -4.13
C THR A 208 7.61 20.41 -5.05
N GLY A 209 6.82 21.38 -4.57
CA GLY A 209 5.80 22.07 -5.38
C GLY A 209 6.39 22.84 -6.56
N PRO A 210 7.29 23.82 -6.33
CA PRO A 210 7.88 24.63 -7.40
C PRO A 210 8.55 23.84 -8.55
N PRO A 211 9.39 22.81 -8.30
CA PRO A 211 9.97 22.03 -9.41
C PRO A 211 8.91 21.23 -10.19
N VAL A 212 7.84 20.73 -9.54
CA VAL A 212 6.74 20.08 -10.25
C VAL A 212 5.97 21.04 -11.15
N ASP A 213 5.72 22.27 -10.69
CA ASP A 213 5.08 23.29 -11.53
C ASP A 213 5.95 23.64 -12.74
N ARG A 214 7.28 23.65 -12.60
CA ARG A 214 8.21 23.80 -13.73
C ARG A 214 8.13 22.63 -14.70
N ALA A 215 8.12 21.39 -14.20
CA ALA A 215 7.98 20.19 -15.04
C ALA A 215 6.66 20.22 -15.84
N PHE A 216 5.55 20.57 -15.18
CA PHE A 216 4.24 20.72 -15.82
C PHE A 216 4.26 21.76 -16.94
N LYS A 217 4.85 22.94 -16.71
CA LYS A 217 4.99 24.00 -17.74
C LYS A 217 5.80 23.55 -18.96
N LYS A 218 6.69 22.56 -18.80
CA LYS A 218 7.46 21.94 -19.90
C LYS A 218 6.78 20.71 -20.50
N GLY A 219 5.56 20.39 -20.08
CA GLY A 219 4.79 19.24 -20.57
C GLY A 219 5.26 17.89 -20.01
N ILE A 220 6.05 17.88 -18.94
CA ILE A 220 6.55 16.66 -18.30
C ILE A 220 5.58 16.28 -17.17
N PRO A 221 4.88 15.14 -17.26
CA PRO A 221 3.95 14.70 -16.22
C PRO A 221 4.70 14.22 -14.97
N SER A 222 4.17 14.58 -13.79
CA SER A 222 4.66 14.11 -12.50
C SER A 222 3.65 13.21 -11.80
N VAL A 223 4.14 12.22 -11.06
CA VAL A 223 3.35 11.33 -10.19
C VAL A 223 3.92 11.41 -8.77
N SER A 224 3.06 11.63 -7.78
CA SER A 224 3.47 11.54 -6.38
C SER A 224 3.33 10.12 -5.88
N VAL A 225 4.31 9.67 -5.09
CA VAL A 225 4.34 8.34 -4.48
C VAL A 225 4.33 8.51 -2.97
N ASP A 226 3.45 7.76 -2.29
CA ASP A 226 3.23 7.65 -0.85
C ASP A 226 2.86 8.95 -0.10
N ARG A 227 3.54 10.07 -0.34
CA ARG A 227 3.20 11.41 0.18
C ARG A 227 2.67 12.36 -0.89
N LEU A 228 2.04 13.44 -0.45
CA LEU A 228 1.65 14.52 -1.35
C LEU A 228 2.85 15.38 -1.72
N VAL A 229 2.78 15.98 -2.89
CA VAL A 229 3.68 17.06 -3.31
C VAL A 229 2.91 18.37 -3.20
N GLY A 230 3.58 19.45 -2.82
CA GLY A 230 3.02 20.81 -2.69
C GLY A 230 2.61 21.47 -4.01
N SER A 231 2.08 20.71 -4.97
CA SER A 231 1.57 21.20 -6.25
C SER A 231 0.25 20.50 -6.63
N SER A 232 -0.68 21.28 -7.17
CA SER A 232 -1.92 20.77 -7.77
C SER A 232 -1.73 20.20 -9.18
N LYS A 233 -0.52 20.30 -9.76
CA LYS A 233 -0.20 19.89 -11.14
C LYS A 233 0.29 18.43 -11.25
N VAL A 234 0.40 17.72 -10.13
CA VAL A 234 0.66 16.28 -10.12
C VAL A 234 -0.46 15.55 -10.88
N ARG A 235 -0.09 14.71 -11.84
CA ARG A 235 -1.04 14.02 -12.73
C ARG A 235 -1.78 12.88 -12.01
N VAL A 236 -1.03 12.09 -11.23
CA VAL A 236 -1.56 10.93 -10.50
C VAL A 236 -0.87 10.87 -9.13
N ARG A 237 -1.60 10.39 -8.12
CA ARG A 237 -1.07 10.15 -6.78
C ARG A 237 -1.20 8.66 -6.46
N VAL A 238 -0.07 8.03 -6.15
CA VAL A 238 0.02 6.63 -5.74
C VAL A 238 0.37 6.60 -4.26
N THR A 239 -0.64 6.70 -3.38
CA THR A 239 -0.43 6.83 -1.93
C THR A 239 -0.79 5.55 -1.19
N GLY A 240 0.04 5.13 -0.24
CA GLY A 240 -0.38 4.23 0.83
C GLY A 240 -1.40 4.96 1.70
N ASN A 241 -2.52 4.31 2.04
CA ASN A 241 -3.68 5.00 2.62
C ASN A 241 -3.55 5.23 4.14
N PHE A 242 -2.45 5.85 4.56
CA PHE A 242 -2.31 6.51 5.85
C PHE A 242 -1.77 7.92 5.59
N PRO A 243 -2.49 9.00 5.95
CA PRO A 243 -1.84 10.30 6.03
C PRO A 243 -0.68 10.16 7.01
N ALA A 244 0.53 10.45 6.54
CA ALA A 244 1.66 10.68 7.43
C ALA A 244 1.24 11.84 8.35
N ARG A 245 1.07 11.54 9.64
CA ARG A 245 0.94 12.56 10.66
C ARG A 245 2.33 13.02 11.06
#